data_AF-A0A635YRV5-F1
#
_entry.id   AF-A0A635YRV5-F1
#
_cell.length_a   1.000
_cell.length_b   1.000
_cell.length_c   1.000
_cell.angle_alpha   90.00
_cell.angle_beta   90.00
_cell.angle_gamma   90.00
#
_symmetry.space_group_name_H-M   'P 1'
#
loop_
_entity.id
_entity.type
_entity.pdbx_description
1 polymer ?
#
loop_
_entity_poly.entity_id
_entity_poly.type
_entity_poly.pdbx_seq_one_letter_code
_entity_poly.pdbx_strand_id
1 'polypeptide(L)' 'MLRLRTILLSTSLIMVAGCSSKASVHCQPQPKPPAPPAWAMMPPSNSLQLLDETFSVSGTESSATKQH' A
#
# COMPACT_ATOMS: atom_id res chain seq x y z
N MET A 1 24.33 -17.96 37.77
CA MET A 1 23.46 -19.09 37.34
C MET A 1 21.96 -18.77 37.38
N LEU A 2 21.45 -18.04 38.37
CA LEU A 2 20.01 -17.73 38.49
C LEU A 2 19.45 -16.92 37.30
N ARG A 3 20.13 -15.86 36.84
CA ARG A 3 19.70 -15.04 35.69
C ARG A 3 19.61 -15.81 34.37
N LEU A 4 20.57 -16.70 34.10
CA LEU A 4 20.57 -17.51 32.87
C LEU A 4 19.37 -18.47 32.86
N ARG A 5 19.04 -19.05 34.02
CA ARG A 5 17.84 -19.89 34.17
C ARG A 5 16.55 -19.11 33.95
N THR A 6 16.44 -17.90 34.50
CA THR A 6 15.26 -17.05 34.30
C THR A 6 15.07 -16.68 32.82
N ILE A 7 16.16 -16.36 32.10
CA ILE A 7 16.11 -16.04 30.68
C ILE A 7 15.72 -17.27 29.84
N LEU A 8 16.25 -18.45 30.15
CA LEU A 8 15.92 -19.69 29.45
C LEU A 8 14.46 -20.12 29.66
N LEU A 9 13.93 -19.91 30.86
CA LEU A 9 12.53 -20.22 31.18
C LEU A 9 11.57 -19.24 30.52
N SER A 10 11.91 -17.94 30.47
CA SER A 10 11.06 -16.94 29.83
C SER A 10 11.04 -17.07 28.30
N THR A 11 12.17 -17.40 27.66
CA THR A 11 12.19 -17.66 26.20
C THR A 11 11.43 -18.94 25.84
N SER A 12 11.49 -19.98 26.68
CA SER A 12 10.70 -21.20 26.50
C SER A 12 9.20 -20.95 26.61
N LEU A 13 8.77 -20.03 27.49
CA LEU A 13 7.36 -19.69 27.68
C LEU A 13 6.78 -18.94 26.47
N ILE A 14 7.58 -18.09 25.81
CA ILE A 14 7.17 -17.33 24.62
C ILE A 14 7.00 -18.24 23.39
N MET A 15 7.79 -19.33 23.29
CA MET A 15 7.72 -20.27 22.17
C MET A 15 6.42 -21.10 22.15
N VAL A 16 5.81 -21.36 23.32
CA VAL A 16 4.57 -22.16 23.45
C VAL A 16 3.32 -21.34 23.16
N ALA A 17 3.39 -20.00 23.27
CA ALA A 17 2.32 -19.07 22.90
C ALA A 17 2.45 -18.55 21.46
N GLY A 18 3.28 -19.20 20.62
CA GLY A 18 3.46 -18.87 19.22
C GLY A 18 2.16 -18.94 18.43
N CYS A 19 1.57 -17.77 18.20
CA CYS A 19 0.57 -17.43 17.16
C CYS A 19 -0.33 -18.59 16.68
N SER A 20 -1.17 -19.13 17.56
CA SER A 20 -2.39 -19.80 17.10
C SER A 20 -3.40 -18.72 16.69
N SER A 21 -3.10 -18.03 15.58
CA SER A 21 -4.15 -17.30 14.87
C SER A 21 -5.09 -18.36 14.34
N LYS A 22 -6.07 -18.74 15.16
CA LYS A 22 -7.16 -19.60 14.75
C LYS A 22 -8.07 -18.77 13.84
N ALA A 23 -7.60 -18.52 12.63
CA ALA A 23 -8.47 -18.36 11.50
C ALA A 23 -8.99 -19.75 11.14
N SER A 24 -9.86 -20.32 12.00
CA SER A 24 -10.86 -21.27 11.48
C SER A 24 -11.89 -20.45 10.72
N VAL A 25 -11.45 -19.71 9.70
CA VAL A 25 -12.30 -19.32 8.60
C VAL A 25 -12.53 -20.65 7.93
N HIS A 26 -13.64 -21.32 8.30
CA HIS A 26 -14.30 -22.18 7.34
C HIS A 26 -14.40 -21.30 6.10
N CYS A 27 -13.58 -21.57 5.09
CA CYS A 27 -13.66 -20.90 3.80
C CYS A 27 -15.03 -21.30 3.24
N GLN A 28 -16.09 -20.67 3.76
CA GLN A 28 -17.34 -20.54 3.05
C GLN A 28 -16.92 -20.05 1.68
N PRO A 29 -17.42 -20.64 0.59
CA PRO A 29 -17.18 -20.12 -0.75
C PRO A 29 -17.50 -18.63 -0.71
N GLN A 30 -16.48 -17.78 -0.64
CA GLN A 30 -16.71 -16.36 -0.66
C GLN A 30 -17.27 -16.09 -2.06
N PRO A 31 -18.38 -15.36 -2.16
CA PRO A 31 -18.86 -14.91 -3.45
C PRO A 31 -17.68 -14.28 -4.18
N LYS A 32 -17.44 -14.72 -5.42
CA LYS A 32 -16.39 -14.15 -6.26
C LYS A 32 -16.61 -12.63 -6.26
N PRO A 33 -15.58 -11.81 -5.94
CA PRO A 33 -15.70 -10.38 -6.06
C PRO A 33 -16.21 -10.04 -7.47
N PRO A 34 -17.08 -9.02 -7.61
CA PRO A 34 -17.56 -8.61 -8.91
C PRO A 34 -16.37 -8.33 -9.82
N ALA A 35 -16.52 -8.66 -11.10
CA ALA A 35 -15.49 -8.33 -12.08
C ALA A 35 -15.23 -6.81 -12.02
N PRO A 36 -13.96 -6.39 -12.11
CA PRO A 36 -13.66 -4.97 -12.22
C PRO A 36 -14.40 -4.40 -13.44
N PRO A 37 -14.79 -3.13 -13.39
CA PRO A 37 -15.51 -2.53 -14.49
C PRO A 37 -14.65 -2.54 -15.76
N ALA A 38 -15.29 -2.64 -16.94
CA ALA A 38 -14.60 -2.82 -18.21
C ALA A 38 -13.49 -1.78 -18.45
N TRP A 39 -13.71 -0.52 -18.05
CA TRP A 39 -12.74 0.56 -18.19
C TRP A 39 -11.48 0.38 -17.34
N ALA A 40 -11.56 -0.33 -16.21
CA ALA A 40 -10.42 -0.65 -15.35
C ALA A 40 -9.63 -1.87 -15.85
N MET A 41 -10.19 -2.63 -16.80
CA MET A 41 -9.49 -3.71 -17.50
C MET A 41 -8.82 -3.26 -18.80
N MET A 42 -9.14 -2.05 -19.28
CA MET A 42 -8.49 -1.50 -20.47
C MET A 42 -7.06 -1.05 -20.12
N PRO A 43 -6.08 -1.27 -21.02
CA PRO A 43 -4.76 -0.67 -20.84
C PRO A 43 -4.91 0.86 -20.77
N PRO A 44 -4.11 1.54 -19.93
CA PRO A 44 -4.14 2.99 -19.86
C PRO A 44 -3.88 3.56 -21.25
N SER A 45 -4.80 4.39 -21.72
CA SER A 45 -4.57 5.16 -22.95
C SER A 45 -3.52 6.21 -22.60
N ASN A 46 -2.31 6.07 -23.14
CA ASN A 46 -1.17 6.97 -22.91
C ASN A 46 -1.46 8.46 -23.27
N SER A 47 -2.67 8.78 -23.72
CA SER A 47 -3.16 10.14 -23.89
C SER A 47 -3.17 10.92 -22.57
N LEU A 48 -3.43 10.29 -21.42
CA LEU A 48 -3.44 11.01 -20.14
C LEU A 48 -2.08 11.63 -19.80
N GLN A 49 -0.99 10.90 -20.05
CA GLN A 49 0.36 11.41 -19.81
C GLN A 49 0.71 12.55 -20.78
N LEU A 50 0.30 12.44 -22.05
CA LEU A 50 0.49 13.51 -23.04
C LEU A 50 -0.26 14.79 -22.66
N LEU A 51 -1.49 14.66 -22.15
CA LEU A 51 -2.28 15.80 -21.70
C LEU A 51 -1.68 16.42 -20.45
N ASP A 52 -1.22 15.62 -19.49
CA ASP A 52 -0.56 16.13 -18.27
C ASP A 52 0.67 16.98 -18.60
N GLU A 53 1.52 16.53 -19.54
CA GLU A 53 2.67 17.30 -20.04
C GLU A 53 2.23 18.57 -20.82
N THR A 54 1.15 18.49 -21.60
CA THR A 54 0.66 19.63 -22.40
C THR A 54 0.00 20.71 -21.53
N PHE A 55 -0.63 20.32 -20.43
CA PHE A 55 -1.30 21.22 -19.49
C PHE A 55 -0.46 21.58 -18.27
N SER A 56 0.73 20.99 -18.12
CA SER A 56 1.71 21.40 -17.13
C SER A 56 2.27 22.78 -17.49
N VAL A 57 1.55 23.82 -17.07
CA VAL A 57 2.01 25.22 -17.17
C VAL A 57 3.09 25.45 -16.10
N SER A 58 4.35 25.20 -16.46
CA SER A 58 5.52 25.57 -15.66
C SER A 58 6.24 26.79 -16.24
N GLY A 59 5.47 27.79 -16.67
CA GLY A 59 6.00 29.11 -17.01
C GLY A 59 5.94 30.04 -15.79
N THR A 60 7.07 30.54 -15.32
CA THR A 60 7.08 31.69 -14.42
C THR A 60 6.48 32.89 -15.17
N GLU A 61 5.39 33.44 -14.67
CA GLU A 61 4.84 34.72 -15.15
C GLU A 61 5.95 35.79 -15.05
N SER A 62 6.54 36.17 -16.18
CA SER A 62 7.49 37.28 -16.22
C SER A 62 6.72 38.59 -16.25
N SER A 63 6.39 39.10 -15.07
CA SER A 63 5.84 40.44 -14.90
C SER A 63 6.98 41.46 -14.95
N ALA A 64 7.34 41.89 -16.16
CA ALA A 64 8.28 43.00 -16.34
C ALA A 64 7.51 44.33 -16.24
N THR A 65 7.41 44.89 -15.04
CA THR A 65 7.00 46.29 -14.85
C THR A 65 8.15 47.21 -15.24
N LYS A 66 8.10 47.77 -16.45
CA LYS A 66 8.99 48.87 -16.84
C LYS A 66 8.72 50.08 -15.96
N GLN A 67 9.70 50.46 -15.15
CA GLN A 67 9.78 51.77 -14.50
C GLN A 67 10.96 52.52 -15.14
N HIS A 68 10.66 53.55 -15.91
CA HIS A 68 11.58 54.64 -16.25
C HIS A 68 10.78 55.89 -16.59
#